data_AF-X0T4F6-F1
#
_entry.id   AF-X0T4F6-F1
#
_cell.length_a   1.000
_cell.length_b   1.000
_cell.length_c   1.000
_cell.angle_alpha   90.00
_cell.angle_beta   90.00
_cell.angle_gamma   90.00
#
_symmetry.space_group_name_H-M   'P 1'
#
loop_
_entity.id
_entity.type
_entity.pdbx_description
1 polymer ?
#
loop_
_entity_poly.entity_id
_entity_poly.type
_entity_poly.pdbx_seq_one_letter_code
_entity_poly.pdbx_strand_id
1 'polypeptide(L)'
;EDASEEALKKAYRRASMKYHPDLNPNDNDTVKRFLLVKCAYELLAKDKPCEMLLEEIKSWTGVPENDKYKLDNLWGHFLWWREKFFD
;
A
#
# COMPACT_ATOMS: atom_id res chain seq x y z
N GLU A 1 17.30 -3.34 10.87
CA GLU A 1 17.57 -4.14 9.66
C GLU A 1 16.97 -3.38 8.48
N ASP A 2 17.81 -2.74 7.69
CA ASP A 2 17.37 -2.04 6.47
C ASP A 2 16.95 -3.10 5.46
N ALA A 3 15.65 -3.20 5.18
CA ALA A 3 15.16 -4.11 4.15
C ALA A 3 15.68 -3.59 2.80
N SER A 4 16.80 -4.16 2.32
CA SER A 4 17.41 -3.74 1.06
C SER A 4 16.37 -3.79 -0.05
N GLU A 5 16.41 -2.82 -0.98
CA GLU A 5 15.46 -2.70 -2.10
C GLU A 5 15.28 -4.03 -2.87
N GLU A 6 16.30 -4.88 -2.88
CA GLU A 6 16.25 -6.24 -3.42
C GLU A 6 15.22 -7.15 -2.72
N ALA A 7 15.17 -7.12 -1.39
CA ALA A 7 14.21 -7.88 -0.60
C ALA A 7 12.78 -7.38 -0.87
N LEU A 8 12.61 -6.06 -0.95
CA LEU A 8 11.33 -5.43 -1.27
C LEU A 8 10.86 -5.80 -2.69
N LYS A 9 11.76 -5.75 -3.68
CA LYS A 9 11.48 -6.13 -5.06
C LYS A 9 11.16 -7.62 -5.21
N LYS A 10 11.81 -8.47 -4.43
CA LYS A 10 11.52 -9.91 -4.38
C LYS A 10 10.16 -10.19 -3.76
N ALA A 11 9.80 -9.50 -2.68
CA ALA A 11 8.49 -9.59 -2.06
C ALA A 11 7.38 -9.09 -3.01
N TYR A 12 7.60 -7.95 -3.66
CA TYR A 12 6.71 -7.39 -4.67
C TYR A 12 6.46 -8.38 -5.81
N ARG A 13 7.53 -8.94 -6.42
CA ARG A 13 7.38 -9.95 -7.49
C ARG A 13 6.52 -11.15 -7.06
N ARG A 14 6.78 -11.70 -5.87
CA ARG A 14 6.01 -12.84 -5.34
C ARG A 14 4.53 -12.50 -5.16
N ALA A 15 4.25 -11.33 -4.61
CA ALA A 15 2.88 -10.86 -4.38
C ALA A 15 2.17 -10.51 -5.70
N SER A 16 2.84 -9.85 -6.65
CA SER A 16 2.31 -9.55 -7.98
C SER A 16 1.96 -10.80 -8.77
N MET A 17 2.78 -11.87 -8.68
CA MET A 17 2.45 -13.15 -9.32
C MET A 17 1.26 -13.81 -8.62
N LYS A 18 1.20 -13.78 -7.29
CA LYS A 18 0.07 -14.35 -6.52
C LYS A 18 -1.26 -13.66 -6.86
N TYR A 19 -1.22 -12.35 -7.02
CA TYR A 19 -2.40 -11.51 -7.26
C TYR A 19 -2.51 -11.04 -8.72
N HIS A 20 -1.91 -11.75 -9.68
CA HIS A 20 -1.96 -11.34 -11.07
C HIS A 20 -3.39 -11.53 -11.61
N PRO A 21 -3.98 -10.53 -12.31
CA PRO A 21 -5.35 -10.63 -12.84
C PRO A 21 -5.51 -11.75 -13.86
N ASP A 22 -4.43 -12.09 -14.60
CA ASP A 22 -4.42 -13.21 -15.56
C ASP A 22 -4.65 -14.58 -14.87
N LEU A 23 -4.15 -14.75 -13.65
CA LEU A 23 -4.35 -15.98 -12.87
C LEU A 23 -5.67 -15.96 -12.08
N ASN A 24 -6.26 -14.79 -11.89
CA ASN A 24 -7.48 -14.59 -11.10
C ASN A 24 -8.49 -13.69 -11.83
N PRO A 25 -8.94 -14.05 -13.04
CA PRO A 25 -9.73 -13.16 -13.90
C PRO A 25 -11.12 -12.81 -13.35
N ASN A 26 -11.65 -13.59 -12.40
CA ASN A 26 -12.97 -13.37 -11.79
C ASN A 26 -12.91 -12.78 -10.37
N ASP A 27 -11.71 -12.47 -9.87
CA ASP A 27 -11.53 -12.10 -8.46
C ASP A 27 -11.22 -10.61 -8.34
N ASN A 28 -12.24 -9.81 -8.04
CA ASN A 28 -12.09 -8.37 -7.82
C ASN A 28 -11.19 -8.08 -6.59
N ASP A 29 -11.13 -9.00 -5.62
CA ASP A 29 -10.26 -8.86 -4.44
C ASP A 29 -8.78 -8.95 -4.83
N THR A 30 -8.47 -9.79 -5.82
CA THR A 30 -7.13 -9.91 -6.37
C THR A 30 -6.65 -8.62 -7.03
N VAL A 31 -7.52 -7.94 -7.78
CA VAL A 31 -7.21 -6.61 -8.36
C VAL A 31 -6.92 -5.59 -7.27
N LYS A 32 -7.73 -5.57 -6.20
CA LYS A 32 -7.52 -4.71 -5.03
C LYS A 32 -6.18 -5.01 -4.37
N ARG A 33 -5.88 -6.28 -4.07
CA ARG A 33 -4.61 -6.69 -3.44
C ARG A 33 -3.40 -6.37 -4.32
N PHE A 34 -3.53 -6.50 -5.64
CA PHE A 34 -2.47 -6.13 -6.57
C PHE A 34 -2.15 -4.63 -6.51
N LEU A 35 -3.17 -3.78 -6.51
CA LEU A 35 -3.02 -2.33 -6.34
C LEU A 35 -2.39 -1.99 -4.98
N LEU A 36 -2.83 -2.65 -3.91
CA LEU A 36 -2.28 -2.47 -2.57
C LEU A 36 -0.78 -2.82 -2.51
N VAL A 37 -0.40 -3.94 -3.08
CA VAL A 37 1.00 -4.40 -3.15
C VAL A 37 1.87 -3.42 -3.94
N LYS A 38 1.34 -2.89 -5.05
CA LYS A 38 2.01 -1.85 -5.84
C LYS A 38 2.18 -0.56 -5.04
N CYS A 39 1.12 -0.08 -4.39
CA CYS A 39 1.18 1.09 -3.51
C CYS A 39 2.21 0.93 -2.39
N ALA A 40 2.23 -0.23 -1.72
CA ALA A 40 3.20 -0.52 -0.67
C ALA A 40 4.64 -0.49 -1.19
N TYR A 41 4.87 -1.07 -2.38
CA TYR A 41 6.19 -1.08 -3.00
C TYR A 41 6.65 0.33 -3.39
N GLU A 42 5.80 1.14 -4.01
CA GLU A 42 6.16 2.52 -4.37
C GLU A 42 6.45 3.36 -3.13
N LEU A 43 5.69 3.15 -2.07
CA LEU A 43 5.92 3.84 -0.81
C LEU A 43 7.21 3.41 -0.14
N LEU A 44 7.49 2.11 -0.05
CA LEU A 44 8.70 1.61 0.63
C LEU A 44 9.98 1.81 -0.22
N ALA A 45 9.88 1.70 -1.55
CA ALA A 45 11.03 1.80 -2.45
C ALA A 45 11.35 3.24 -2.85
N LYS A 46 10.33 4.08 -3.01
CA LYS A 46 10.48 5.43 -3.57
C LYS A 46 9.99 6.52 -2.62
N ASP A 47 9.60 6.17 -1.40
CA ASP A 47 8.97 7.08 -0.44
C ASP A 47 7.77 7.84 -1.04
N LYS A 48 7.09 7.22 -2.01
CA LYS A 48 6.04 7.87 -2.80
C LYS A 48 4.69 7.20 -2.57
N PRO A 49 3.69 7.91 -2.02
CA PRO A 49 2.34 7.37 -1.91
C PRO A 49 1.74 7.22 -3.31
N CYS A 50 0.94 6.17 -3.49
CA CYS A 50 0.17 6.02 -4.72
C CYS A 50 -0.94 7.05 -4.80
N GLU A 51 -1.46 7.28 -6.01
CA GLU A 51 -2.41 8.36 -6.30
C GLU A 51 -3.62 8.37 -5.37
N MET A 52 -4.26 7.21 -5.16
CA MET A 52 -5.41 7.10 -4.25
C MET A 52 -5.08 7.48 -2.80
N LEU A 53 -3.93 7.03 -2.30
CA LEU A 53 -3.48 7.38 -0.95
C LEU A 53 -3.12 8.87 -0.87
N LEU A 54 -2.51 9.43 -1.92
CA LEU A 54 -2.12 10.83 -1.97
C LEU A 54 -3.35 11.76 -2.00
N GLU A 55 -4.38 11.42 -2.75
CA GLU A 55 -5.64 12.18 -2.78
C GLU A 55 -6.34 12.16 -1.43
N GLU A 56 -6.39 11.00 -0.77
CA GLU A 56 -6.91 10.86 0.60
C GLU A 56 -6.14 11.75 1.59
N ILE A 57 -4.80 11.65 1.62
CA ILE A 57 -3.96 12.48 2.50
C ILE A 57 -4.16 13.98 2.22
N LYS A 58 -4.29 14.37 0.94
CA LYS A 58 -4.54 15.78 0.57
C LYS A 58 -5.92 16.26 0.97
N SER A 59 -6.90 15.36 1.06
CA SER A 59 -8.24 15.69 1.53
C SER A 59 -8.27 15.98 3.04
N TRP A 60 -7.24 15.60 3.78
CA TRP A 60 -7.19 15.80 5.23
C TRP A 60 -6.70 17.22 5.56
N THR A 61 -7.44 17.93 6.41
CA THR A 61 -7.10 19.28 6.88
C THR A 61 -6.19 19.28 8.13
N GLY A 62 -5.58 18.12 8.42
CA GLY A 62 -4.68 17.90 9.55
C GLY A 62 -4.35 16.40 9.70
N VAL A 63 -3.38 16.06 10.53
CA VAL A 63 -3.10 14.66 10.91
C VAL A 63 -4.10 14.27 12.01
N PRO A 64 -5.09 13.41 11.74
CA PRO A 64 -6.00 12.96 12.78
C PRO A 64 -5.22 12.12 13.79
N GLU A 65 -5.55 12.31 15.06
CA GLU A 65 -5.01 11.47 16.12
C GLU A 65 -5.63 10.08 16.02
N ASN A 66 -4.79 9.05 16.00
CA ASN A 66 -5.23 7.68 15.86
C ASN A 66 -4.38 6.77 16.76
N ASP A 67 -5.01 6.13 17.74
CA ASP A 67 -4.34 5.29 18.74
C ASP A 67 -3.58 4.10 18.15
N LYS A 68 -3.97 3.62 16.96
CA LYS A 68 -3.43 2.39 16.37
C LYS A 68 -2.27 2.60 15.40
N TYR A 69 -2.25 3.72 14.69
CA TYR A 69 -1.33 4.02 13.60
C TYR A 69 -0.83 5.44 13.72
N LYS A 70 0.48 5.60 13.52
CA LYS A 70 1.15 6.89 13.48
C LYS A 70 0.91 7.59 12.15
N LEU A 71 -0.12 8.43 12.09
CA LEU A 71 -0.49 9.21 10.90
C LEU A 71 0.42 10.44 10.70
N ASP A 72 1.54 10.55 11.42
CA ASP A 72 2.57 11.57 11.18
C ASP A 72 3.47 11.25 9.97
N ASN A 73 3.41 10.02 9.46
CA ASN A 73 4.24 9.55 8.37
C ASN A 73 3.40 8.77 7.34
N LEU A 74 3.92 8.71 6.11
CA LEU A 74 3.22 8.10 4.98
C LEU A 74 2.96 6.61 5.19
N TRP A 75 3.85 5.89 5.90
CA TRP A 75 3.68 4.47 6.17
C TRP A 75 2.51 4.19 7.11
N GLY A 76 2.35 4.97 8.18
CA GLY A 76 1.21 4.85 9.07
C GLY A 76 -0.10 5.22 8.38
N HIS A 77 -0.10 6.25 7.52
CA HIS A 77 -1.25 6.54 6.65
C HIS A 77 -1.59 5.36 5.74
N PHE A 78 -0.58 4.75 5.11
CA PHE A 78 -0.79 3.58 4.26
C PHE A 78 -1.39 2.41 5.03
N LEU A 79 -0.93 2.13 6.26
CA LEU A 79 -1.48 1.04 7.08
C LEU A 79 -2.94 1.30 7.47
N TRP A 80 -3.28 2.53 7.85
CA TRP A 80 -4.65 2.93 8.11
C TRP A 80 -5.52 2.82 6.86
N TRP A 81 -5.03 3.33 5.73
CA TRP A 81 -5.74 3.31 4.45
C TRP A 81 -5.99 1.87 3.98
N ARG A 82 -4.98 1.02 4.08
CA ARG A 82 -5.11 -0.41 3.82
C ARG A 82 -6.25 -1.01 4.65
N GLU A 83 -6.26 -0.79 5.95
CA GLU A 83 -7.28 -1.36 6.83
C GLU A 83 -8.67 -0.77 6.57
N LYS A 84 -8.77 0.50 6.16
CA LYS A 84 -10.06 1.13 5.86
C LYS A 84 -10.69 0.70 4.54
N PHE A 85 -9.88 0.39 3.53
CA PHE A 85 -10.35 0.17 2.15
C PHE A 85 -10.20 -1.28 1.68
N PHE A 86 -9.39 -2.09 2.37
CA PHE A 86 -9.07 -3.47 1.97
C PHE A 86 -9.32 -4.53 3.07
N ASP A 87 -9.80 -4.13 4.26
CA ASP A 87 -10.33 -5.03 5.32
C ASP A 87 -11.87 -4.95 5.33
#